data_AF-A0A3D2B024-F1
#
_entry.id   AF-A0A3D2B024-F1
#
_cell.length_a   1.000
_cell.length_b   1.000
_cell.length_c   1.000
_cell.angle_alpha   90.00
_cell.angle_beta   90.00
_cell.angle_gamma   90.00
#
_symmetry.space_group_name_H-M   'P 1'
#
loop_
_entity.id
_entity.type
_entity.pdbx_description
1 polymer ?
#
loop_
_entity_poly.entity_id
_entity_poly.type
_entity_poly.pdbx_seq_one_letter_code
_entity_poly.pdbx_strand_id
1 'polypeptide(L)'
;MEQAVTYLRRSLQVFSLVTCLSLLPTAHGVFAQGQHAGSDEAALGTVHFPTSCSADVQPQFNQAIALLHSFWFQAAIDAFEEVLEVDSSCGISYWGIALATWGNPIGSGANQNGSRPTAQLQAGLDAIQQARATGVNSERERDYIEALANLYDDYAETVDWPRVLDYEKAMEALTKKYP
;
A
#
# COMPACT_ATOMS: atom_id res chain seq x y z
N MET A 1 -12.67 70.70 1.28
CA MET A 1 -11.92 71.96 1.18
C MET A 1 -10.67 71.79 2.03
N GLU A 2 -9.66 71.11 1.49
CA GLU A 2 -8.26 70.99 1.97
C GLU A 2 -7.53 69.94 1.10
N GLN A 3 -7.67 70.11 -0.22
CA GLN A 3 -6.70 69.58 -1.17
C GLN A 3 -5.88 70.76 -1.65
N ALA A 4 -4.63 70.48 -2.02
CA ALA A 4 -3.57 71.41 -2.36
C ALA A 4 -2.95 71.99 -1.07
N VAL A 5 -1.64 72.00 -0.90
CA VAL A 5 -0.60 72.31 -1.87
C VAL A 5 0.69 71.67 -1.37
N THR A 6 1.64 71.37 -2.27
CA THR A 6 3.08 71.25 -1.95
C THR A 6 3.44 70.02 -1.10
N TYR A 7 4.06 68.96 -1.59
CA TYR A 7 5.39 68.99 -2.17
C TYR A 7 5.58 67.78 -3.08
N LEU A 8 5.29 68.05 -4.34
CA LEU A 8 5.83 67.34 -5.48
C LEU A 8 7.37 67.42 -5.44
N ARG A 9 8.01 66.27 -5.71
CA ARG A 9 9.29 66.10 -6.41
C ARG A 9 10.62 66.35 -5.71
N ARG A 10 11.48 65.32 -5.89
CA ARG A 10 12.95 65.33 -6.00
C ARG A 10 13.67 65.49 -4.66
N SER A 11 14.56 64.58 -4.25
CA SER A 11 15.77 64.23 -5.00
C SER A 11 16.41 62.98 -4.37
N LEU A 12 17.12 62.20 -5.20
CA LEU A 12 18.13 61.22 -4.80
C LEU A 12 18.95 61.72 -3.59
N GLN A 13 19.18 60.85 -2.61
CA GLN A 13 20.54 60.58 -2.12
C GLN A 13 20.59 59.37 -1.18
N VAL A 14 21.28 58.37 -1.71
CA VAL A 14 21.93 57.23 -1.06
C VAL A 14 22.47 57.56 0.32
N PHE A 15 22.11 56.77 1.34
CA PHE A 15 23.03 56.41 2.41
C PHE A 15 22.77 54.96 2.84
N SER A 16 23.64 54.10 2.34
CA SER A 16 23.85 52.74 2.83
C SER A 16 24.46 52.82 4.23
N LEU A 17 23.88 52.13 5.21
CA LEU A 17 24.67 51.66 6.35
C LEU A 17 24.15 50.32 6.85
N VAL A 18 25.04 49.35 6.71
CA VAL A 18 24.96 47.95 7.05
C VAL A 18 24.86 47.79 8.57
N THR A 19 23.89 47.02 9.03
CA THR A 19 23.94 46.35 10.34
C THR A 19 23.64 44.88 10.15
N CYS A 20 24.70 44.08 10.22
CA CYS A 20 24.69 42.63 10.36
C CYS A 20 24.04 42.19 11.68
N LEU A 21 23.61 40.92 11.69
CA LEU A 21 23.67 39.96 12.80
C LEU A 21 22.34 39.62 13.50
N SER A 22 21.62 38.63 12.95
CA SER A 22 21.45 37.31 13.57
C SER A 22 20.54 36.42 12.71
N LEU A 23 21.13 35.56 11.87
CA LEU A 23 20.42 34.42 11.28
C LEU A 23 20.34 33.33 12.34
N LEU A 24 19.15 33.08 12.88
CA LEU A 24 18.83 31.82 13.55
C LEU A 24 18.53 30.80 12.44
N PRO A 25 19.30 29.71 12.29
CA PRO A 25 18.88 28.63 11.42
C PRO A 25 17.74 27.90 12.13
N THR A 26 16.50 28.18 11.72
CA THR A 26 15.39 27.27 12.01
C THR A 26 15.70 25.95 11.32
N ALA A 27 16.25 25.00 12.06
CA ALA A 27 16.35 23.61 11.66
C ALA A 27 14.92 23.05 11.54
N HIS A 28 14.25 23.35 10.44
CA HIS A 28 13.11 22.56 10.01
C HIS A 28 13.69 21.22 9.57
N GLY A 29 13.43 20.20 10.40
CA GLY A 29 13.81 18.84 10.13
C GLY A 29 13.42 18.47 8.71
N VAL A 30 14.42 18.14 7.91
CA VAL A 30 14.20 17.38 6.69
C VAL A 30 13.64 16.05 7.16
N PHE A 31 12.33 15.87 7.06
CA PHE A 31 11.77 14.54 6.95
C PHE A 31 12.44 13.95 5.71
N ALA A 32 13.40 13.06 5.93
CA ALA A 32 13.90 12.18 4.90
C ALA A 32 12.75 11.24 4.55
N GLN A 33 11.79 11.71 3.76
CA GLN A 33 10.99 10.83 2.96
C GLN A 33 11.96 10.29 1.92
N GLY A 34 12.48 9.10 2.20
CA GLY A 34 13.32 8.38 1.26
C GLY A 34 12.60 8.41 -0.09
N GLN A 35 13.19 9.13 -1.03
CA GLN A 35 12.83 8.98 -2.43
C GLN A 35 13.13 7.52 -2.74
N HIS A 36 12.10 6.68 -2.81
CA HIS A 36 12.18 5.43 -3.56
C HIS A 36 12.23 5.81 -5.04
N ALA A 37 13.32 6.50 -5.42
CA ALA A 37 13.70 6.67 -6.79
C ALA A 37 14.01 5.25 -7.29
N GLY A 38 13.11 4.73 -8.13
CA GLY A 38 13.18 3.44 -8.82
C GLY A 38 14.09 2.42 -8.16
N SER A 39 13.54 1.52 -7.34
CA SER A 39 14.13 0.19 -7.36
C SER A 39 14.18 -0.22 -8.82
N ASP A 40 15.35 -0.55 -9.34
CA ASP A 40 15.41 -1.40 -10.52
C ASP A 40 14.49 -2.58 -10.21
N GLU A 41 13.30 -2.63 -10.80
CA GLU A 41 12.32 -3.72 -10.61
C GLU A 41 12.96 -5.07 -10.98
N ALA A 42 14.02 -5.01 -11.80
CA ALA A 42 14.96 -6.09 -12.10
C ALA A 42 15.70 -6.68 -10.88
N ALA A 43 15.69 -6.04 -9.71
CA ALA A 43 16.42 -6.50 -8.51
C ALA A 43 15.58 -7.36 -7.54
N LEU A 44 14.25 -7.48 -7.73
CA LEU A 44 13.36 -8.23 -6.82
C LEU A 44 13.43 -9.77 -7.01
N GLY A 45 14.18 -10.23 -8.00
CA GLY A 45 14.28 -11.64 -8.37
C GLY A 45 13.17 -12.11 -9.31
N THR A 46 13.07 -13.42 -9.52
CA THR A 46 12.10 -14.02 -10.44
C THR A 46 11.00 -14.73 -9.65
N VAL A 47 9.75 -14.34 -9.90
CA VAL A 47 8.56 -15.02 -9.38
C VAL A 47 7.82 -15.71 -10.52
N HIS A 48 7.28 -16.89 -10.22
CA HIS A 48 6.32 -17.56 -11.08
C HIS A 48 5.11 -17.98 -10.24
N PHE A 49 4.01 -17.23 -10.33
CA PHE A 49 2.75 -17.55 -9.68
C PHE A 49 1.69 -17.82 -10.77
N PRO A 50 1.34 -19.08 -11.06
CA PRO A 50 0.38 -19.38 -12.12
C PRO A 50 -1.01 -18.90 -11.72
N THR A 51 -1.67 -18.19 -12.64
CA THR A 51 -3.05 -17.71 -12.49
C THR A 51 -3.93 -18.17 -13.65
N SER A 52 -5.25 -18.05 -13.47
CA SER A 52 -6.26 -18.26 -14.50
C SER A 52 -6.65 -16.97 -15.24
N CYS A 53 -5.95 -15.86 -14.96
CA CYS A 53 -6.11 -14.58 -15.62
C CYS A 53 -5.58 -14.62 -17.07
N SER A 54 -5.77 -13.52 -17.81
CA SER A 54 -5.16 -13.35 -19.13
C SER A 54 -3.64 -13.55 -19.09
N ALA A 55 -3.09 -14.22 -20.10
CA ALA A 55 -1.65 -14.39 -20.22
C ALA A 55 -0.92 -13.04 -20.36
N ASP A 56 -1.61 -12.00 -20.86
CA ASP A 56 -1.05 -10.66 -21.07
C ASP A 56 -0.71 -9.94 -19.76
N VAL A 57 -1.36 -10.30 -18.64
CA VAL A 57 -1.12 -9.70 -17.31
C VAL A 57 -0.21 -10.53 -16.42
N GLN A 58 0.18 -11.73 -16.85
CA GLN A 58 0.99 -12.66 -16.04
C GLN A 58 2.36 -12.06 -15.61
N PRO A 59 3.09 -11.29 -16.44
CA PRO A 59 4.31 -10.61 -16.00
C PRO A 59 4.07 -9.60 -14.87
N GLN A 60 3.03 -8.76 -15.01
CA GLN A 60 2.66 -7.72 -14.04
C GLN A 60 2.17 -8.36 -12.73
N PHE A 61 1.38 -9.43 -12.81
CA PHE A 61 0.98 -10.18 -11.63
C PHE A 61 2.18 -10.75 -10.88
N ASN A 62 3.16 -11.33 -11.59
CA ASN A 62 4.38 -11.84 -10.96
C ASN A 62 5.20 -10.70 -10.32
N GLN A 63 5.24 -9.52 -10.93
CA GLN A 63 5.86 -8.34 -10.33
C GLN A 63 5.15 -7.89 -9.05
N ALA A 64 3.82 -7.85 -9.03
CA ALA A 64 3.03 -7.53 -7.84
C ALA A 64 3.33 -8.50 -6.68
N ILE A 65 3.43 -9.81 -6.98
CA ILE A 65 3.84 -10.82 -6.00
C ILE A 65 5.28 -10.62 -5.52
N ALA A 66 6.21 -10.24 -6.40
CA ALA A 66 7.59 -9.96 -6.00
C ALA A 66 7.70 -8.74 -5.05
N LEU A 67 6.92 -7.69 -5.32
CA LEU A 67 6.79 -6.52 -4.44
C LEU A 67 6.21 -6.90 -3.08
N LEU A 68 5.14 -7.71 -3.09
CA LEU A 68 4.51 -8.22 -1.87
C LEU A 68 5.51 -8.98 -0.99
N HIS A 69 6.26 -9.93 -1.57
CA HIS A 69 7.27 -10.71 -0.83
C HIS A 69 8.47 -9.87 -0.37
N SER A 70 8.70 -8.73 -1.00
CA SER A 70 9.73 -7.76 -0.61
C SER A 70 9.24 -6.77 0.43
N PHE A 71 8.01 -6.91 0.94
CA PHE A 71 7.36 -6.03 1.93
C PHE A 71 7.07 -4.61 1.39
N TRP A 72 6.94 -4.46 0.07
CA TRP A 72 6.58 -3.20 -0.59
C TRP A 72 5.06 -3.12 -0.78
N PHE A 73 4.33 -3.11 0.33
CA PHE A 73 2.89 -3.36 0.33
C PHE A 73 2.06 -2.40 -0.52
N GLN A 74 2.31 -1.09 -0.44
CA GLN A 74 1.56 -0.13 -1.25
C GLN A 74 1.84 -0.33 -2.75
N ALA A 75 3.11 -0.48 -3.13
CA ALA A 75 3.47 -0.74 -4.53
C ALA A 75 2.90 -2.08 -5.04
N ALA A 76 2.78 -3.09 -4.17
CA ALA A 76 2.12 -4.34 -4.52
C ALA A 76 0.61 -4.14 -4.75
N ILE A 77 -0.07 -3.36 -3.91
CA ILE A 77 -1.49 -2.99 -4.11
C ILE A 77 -1.66 -2.31 -5.46
N ASP A 78 -0.88 -1.25 -5.72
CA ASP A 78 -0.93 -0.49 -6.96
C ASP A 78 -0.70 -1.42 -8.19
N ALA A 79 0.27 -2.33 -8.12
CA ALA A 79 0.54 -3.28 -9.19
C ALA A 79 -0.58 -4.32 -9.40
N PHE A 80 -1.27 -4.76 -8.34
CA PHE A 80 -2.46 -5.63 -8.49
C PHE A 80 -3.65 -4.86 -9.07
N GLU A 81 -3.79 -3.57 -8.76
CA GLU A 81 -4.79 -2.70 -9.38
C GLU A 81 -4.51 -2.50 -10.87
N GLU A 82 -3.25 -2.28 -11.27
CA GLU A 82 -2.85 -2.23 -12.69
C GLU A 82 -3.17 -3.53 -13.45
N VAL A 83 -3.03 -4.69 -12.81
CA VAL A 83 -3.49 -5.97 -13.39
C VAL A 83 -4.99 -5.93 -13.66
N LEU A 84 -5.79 -5.41 -12.73
CA LEU A 84 -7.24 -5.31 -12.86
C LEU A 84 -7.68 -4.26 -13.90
N GLU A 85 -6.87 -3.23 -14.15
CA GLU A 85 -7.11 -2.27 -15.24
C GLU A 85 -7.01 -2.93 -16.62
N VAL A 86 -6.10 -3.90 -16.79
CA VAL A 86 -5.90 -4.61 -18.06
C VAL A 86 -6.80 -5.85 -18.16
N ASP A 87 -6.97 -6.59 -17.08
CA ASP A 87 -7.85 -7.76 -16.97
C ASP A 87 -8.76 -7.64 -15.74
N SER A 88 -9.90 -6.99 -15.93
CA SER A 88 -10.90 -6.80 -14.88
C SER A 88 -11.56 -8.11 -14.40
N SER A 89 -11.29 -9.23 -15.06
CA SER A 89 -11.78 -10.57 -14.65
C SER A 89 -10.77 -11.33 -13.78
N CYS A 90 -9.57 -10.78 -13.56
CA CYS A 90 -8.52 -11.39 -12.75
C CYS A 90 -8.83 -11.30 -11.24
N GLY A 91 -9.85 -12.02 -10.78
CA GLY A 91 -10.35 -11.93 -9.39
C GLY A 91 -9.30 -12.25 -8.31
N ILE A 92 -8.28 -13.05 -8.63
CA ILE A 92 -7.16 -13.35 -7.72
C ILE A 92 -6.28 -12.13 -7.43
N SER A 93 -6.30 -11.07 -8.26
CA SER A 93 -5.60 -9.81 -7.95
C SER A 93 -6.17 -9.14 -6.71
N TYR A 94 -7.48 -9.23 -6.46
CA TYR A 94 -8.07 -8.74 -5.21
C TYR A 94 -7.60 -9.53 -3.97
N TRP A 95 -7.30 -10.82 -4.10
CA TRP A 95 -6.61 -11.57 -3.04
C TRP A 95 -5.20 -11.02 -2.78
N GLY A 96 -4.48 -10.65 -3.84
CA GLY A 96 -3.19 -9.96 -3.73
C GLY A 96 -3.29 -8.63 -2.99
N ILE A 97 -4.28 -7.81 -3.34
CA ILE A 97 -4.58 -6.53 -2.66
C ILE A 97 -4.90 -6.76 -1.18
N ALA A 98 -5.77 -7.73 -0.87
CA ALA A 98 -6.12 -8.07 0.50
C ALA A 98 -4.88 -8.56 1.29
N LEU A 99 -4.00 -9.36 0.69
CA LEU A 99 -2.80 -9.86 1.36
C LEU A 99 -1.77 -8.74 1.59
N ALA A 100 -1.60 -7.84 0.62
CA ALA A 100 -0.75 -6.67 0.77
C ALA A 100 -1.29 -5.69 1.83
N THR A 101 -2.62 -5.52 1.87
CA THR A 101 -3.32 -4.71 2.87
C THR A 101 -3.14 -5.26 4.28
N TRP A 102 -3.01 -6.58 4.46
CA TRP A 102 -2.68 -7.15 5.77
C TRP A 102 -1.32 -6.66 6.29
N GLY A 103 -0.38 -6.42 5.38
CA GLY A 103 0.95 -5.89 5.70
C GLY A 103 1.83 -6.89 6.46
N ASN A 104 2.83 -6.36 7.18
CA ASN A 104 3.86 -7.18 7.81
C ASN A 104 3.29 -8.04 8.96
N PRO A 105 3.37 -9.39 8.89
CA PRO A 105 2.83 -10.28 9.91
C PRO A 105 3.59 -10.25 11.25
N ILE A 106 4.76 -9.61 11.32
CA ILE A 106 5.58 -9.43 12.54
C ILE A 106 5.34 -8.05 13.19
N GLY A 107 4.73 -7.11 12.45
CA GLY A 107 4.53 -5.72 12.89
C GLY A 107 3.37 -5.51 13.88
N SER A 108 3.11 -4.25 14.21
CA SER A 108 2.06 -3.78 15.14
C SER A 108 0.69 -4.42 14.82
N GLY A 109 0.24 -5.36 15.65
CA GLY A 109 -0.94 -6.22 15.43
C GLY A 109 -0.63 -7.71 15.61
N ALA A 110 0.65 -8.10 15.53
CA ALA A 110 1.13 -9.46 15.77
C ALA A 110 1.19 -9.88 17.26
N ASN A 111 0.71 -9.04 18.18
CA ASN A 111 0.61 -9.43 19.59
C ASN A 111 -0.75 -10.09 19.84
N GLN A 112 -0.81 -11.07 20.74
CA GLN A 112 -1.98 -11.95 20.92
C GLN A 112 -3.28 -11.22 21.28
N ASN A 113 -3.19 -9.97 21.74
CA ASN A 113 -4.32 -9.15 22.20
C ASN A 113 -4.56 -7.92 21.31
N GLY A 114 -3.86 -7.84 20.18
CA GLY A 114 -3.82 -6.66 19.33
C GLY A 114 -4.71 -6.80 18.11
N SER A 115 -5.10 -5.64 17.60
CA SER A 115 -5.76 -5.54 16.30
C SER A 115 -5.09 -4.48 15.44
N ARG A 116 -5.03 -4.76 14.15
CA ARG A 116 -4.77 -3.76 13.11
C ARG A 116 -5.84 -2.66 13.13
N PRO A 117 -5.54 -1.47 12.58
CA PRO A 117 -6.53 -0.41 12.43
C PRO A 117 -7.78 -0.91 11.71
N THR A 118 -8.96 -0.56 12.22
CA THR A 118 -10.26 -0.93 11.63
C THR A 118 -10.36 -0.57 10.15
N ALA A 119 -9.86 0.59 9.73
CA ALA A 119 -9.87 0.98 8.32
C ALA A 119 -9.06 0.04 7.43
N GLN A 120 -7.93 -0.49 7.93
CA GLN A 120 -7.10 -1.46 7.21
C GLN A 120 -7.82 -2.81 7.12
N LEU A 121 -8.44 -3.27 8.21
CA LEU A 121 -9.20 -4.51 8.22
C LEU A 121 -10.44 -4.44 7.31
N GLN A 122 -11.13 -3.30 7.29
CA GLN A 122 -12.25 -3.07 6.38
C GLN A 122 -11.78 -3.10 4.92
N ALA A 123 -10.69 -2.40 4.58
CA ALA A 123 -10.18 -2.38 3.21
C ALA A 123 -9.79 -3.80 2.71
N GLY A 124 -9.17 -4.61 3.57
CA GLY A 124 -8.85 -5.99 3.23
C GLY A 124 -10.09 -6.87 3.07
N LEU A 125 -11.11 -6.70 3.93
CA LEU A 125 -12.40 -7.39 3.79
C LEU A 125 -13.12 -6.99 2.49
N ASP A 126 -13.11 -5.70 2.14
CA ASP A 126 -13.70 -5.20 0.91
C ASP A 126 -13.03 -5.83 -0.32
N ALA A 127 -11.69 -5.94 -0.31
CA ALA A 127 -10.95 -6.64 -1.36
C ALA A 127 -11.32 -8.13 -1.46
N ILE A 128 -11.45 -8.85 -0.34
CA ILE A 128 -11.96 -10.24 -0.35
C ILE A 128 -13.36 -10.33 -0.94
N GLN A 129 -14.26 -9.40 -0.61
CA GLN A 129 -15.60 -9.36 -1.17
C GLN A 129 -15.59 -9.09 -2.68
N GLN A 130 -14.71 -8.21 -3.17
CA GLN A 130 -14.51 -7.99 -4.61
C GLN A 130 -13.94 -9.23 -5.31
N ALA A 131 -13.01 -9.96 -4.68
CA ALA A 131 -12.50 -11.22 -5.20
C ALA A 131 -13.63 -12.25 -5.39
N ARG A 132 -14.49 -12.41 -4.38
CA ARG A 132 -15.66 -13.28 -4.40
C ARG A 132 -16.69 -12.86 -5.47
N ALA A 133 -16.94 -11.56 -5.61
CA ALA A 133 -17.90 -11.01 -6.57
C ALA A 133 -17.41 -11.13 -8.02
N THR A 134 -16.11 -10.89 -8.26
CA THR A 134 -15.48 -11.04 -9.58
C THR A 134 -15.42 -12.51 -10.00
N GLY A 135 -15.15 -13.40 -9.03
CA GLY A 135 -14.95 -14.82 -9.27
C GLY A 135 -13.56 -15.13 -9.84
N VAL A 136 -13.25 -16.42 -9.90
CA VAL A 136 -11.97 -16.94 -10.42
C VAL A 136 -12.21 -18.26 -11.16
N ASN A 137 -11.35 -18.58 -12.13
CA ASN A 137 -11.52 -19.76 -12.99
C ASN A 137 -10.74 -21.00 -12.51
N SER A 138 -10.15 -20.93 -11.31
CA SER A 138 -9.39 -22.03 -10.71
C SER A 138 -9.85 -22.32 -9.28
N GLU A 139 -9.97 -23.61 -8.95
CA GLU A 139 -10.21 -24.04 -7.57
C GLU A 139 -9.09 -23.58 -6.64
N ARG A 140 -7.83 -23.64 -7.07
CA ARG A 140 -6.67 -23.19 -6.29
C ARG A 140 -6.80 -21.72 -5.91
N GLU A 141 -7.22 -20.88 -6.85
CA GLU A 141 -7.38 -19.44 -6.62
C GLU A 141 -8.52 -19.14 -5.65
N ARG A 142 -9.66 -19.82 -5.81
CA ARG A 142 -10.78 -19.69 -4.88
C ARG A 142 -10.37 -20.09 -3.47
N ASP A 143 -9.62 -21.18 -3.36
CA ASP A 143 -9.13 -21.68 -2.09
C ASP A 143 -8.17 -20.69 -1.42
N TYR A 144 -7.30 -19.99 -2.16
CA TYR A 144 -6.47 -18.90 -1.61
C TYR A 144 -7.30 -17.72 -1.10
N ILE A 145 -8.33 -17.31 -1.85
CA ILE A 145 -9.25 -16.23 -1.42
C ILE A 145 -9.92 -16.60 -0.10
N GLU A 146 -10.47 -17.82 0.00
CA GLU A 146 -11.18 -18.27 1.19
C GLU A 146 -10.24 -18.55 2.38
N ALA A 147 -9.01 -19.00 2.13
CA ALA A 147 -8.01 -19.06 3.18
C ALA A 147 -7.74 -17.66 3.75
N LEU A 148 -7.45 -16.69 2.87
CA LEU A 148 -7.12 -15.32 3.27
C LEU A 148 -8.28 -14.59 3.97
N ALA A 149 -9.53 -14.91 3.63
CA ALA A 149 -10.71 -14.34 4.27
C ALA A 149 -10.71 -14.50 5.80
N ASN A 150 -10.12 -15.58 6.33
CA ASN A 150 -9.97 -15.77 7.78
C ASN A 150 -9.24 -14.61 8.46
N LEU A 151 -8.33 -13.91 7.78
CA LEU A 151 -7.66 -12.72 8.31
C LEU A 151 -8.57 -11.49 8.47
N TYR A 152 -9.80 -11.53 7.98
CA TYR A 152 -10.70 -10.38 7.87
C TYR A 152 -12.11 -10.66 8.38
N ASP A 153 -12.60 -11.89 8.29
CA ASP A 153 -13.92 -12.25 8.78
C ASP A 153 -14.05 -11.93 10.29
N ASP A 154 -15.20 -11.43 10.70
CA ASP A 154 -15.56 -11.08 12.09
C ASP A 154 -14.53 -10.20 12.85
N TYR A 155 -13.75 -9.38 12.11
CA TYR A 155 -12.73 -8.51 12.70
C TYR A 155 -13.30 -7.47 13.68
N ALA A 156 -14.59 -7.12 13.54
CA ALA A 156 -15.26 -6.19 14.45
C ALA A 156 -15.55 -6.81 15.83
N GLU A 157 -15.53 -8.14 15.92
CA GLU A 157 -15.89 -8.90 17.12
C GLU A 157 -14.67 -9.58 17.77
N THR A 158 -13.58 -9.72 17.02
CA THR A 158 -12.40 -10.49 17.45
C THR A 158 -11.08 -9.73 17.22
N VAL A 159 -10.10 -10.00 18.08
CA VAL A 159 -8.72 -9.56 17.84
C VAL A 159 -8.05 -10.36 16.71
N ASP A 160 -6.86 -9.95 16.27
CA ASP A 160 -6.23 -10.54 15.08
C ASP A 160 -5.76 -11.99 15.29
N TRP A 161 -5.31 -12.35 16.49
CA TRP A 161 -4.58 -13.61 16.69
C TRP A 161 -5.38 -14.89 16.38
N PRO A 162 -6.64 -15.07 16.85
CA PRO A 162 -7.43 -16.25 16.47
C PRO A 162 -7.59 -16.39 14.95
N ARG A 163 -7.84 -15.27 14.27
CA ARG A 163 -8.02 -15.18 12.82
C ARG A 163 -6.75 -15.52 12.03
N VAL A 164 -5.59 -15.12 12.56
CA VAL A 164 -4.28 -15.53 12.03
C VAL A 164 -4.07 -17.04 12.15
N LEU A 165 -4.47 -17.67 13.26
CA LEU A 165 -4.37 -19.13 13.43
C LEU A 165 -5.32 -19.89 12.48
N ASP A 166 -6.51 -19.36 12.25
CA ASP A 166 -7.46 -19.94 11.29
C ASP A 166 -6.92 -19.84 9.85
N TYR A 167 -6.32 -18.70 9.49
CA TYR A 167 -5.59 -18.53 8.23
C TYR A 167 -4.41 -19.51 8.10
N GLU A 168 -3.58 -19.65 9.14
CA GLU A 168 -2.45 -20.60 9.15
C GLU A 168 -2.94 -22.03 8.88
N LYS A 169 -3.98 -22.47 9.59
CA LYS A 169 -4.59 -23.79 9.41
C LYS A 169 -5.17 -23.98 8.01
N ALA A 170 -5.81 -22.95 7.45
CA ALA A 170 -6.31 -22.99 6.07
C ALA A 170 -5.15 -23.16 5.08
N MET A 171 -4.07 -22.40 5.23
CA MET A 171 -2.87 -22.48 4.38
C MET A 171 -2.14 -23.81 4.52
N GLU A 172 -2.11 -24.42 5.71
CA GLU A 172 -1.60 -25.77 5.91
C GLU A 172 -2.38 -26.79 5.06
N ALA A 173 -3.72 -26.69 5.04
CA ALA A 173 -4.57 -27.54 4.23
C ALA A 173 -4.33 -27.32 2.72
N LEU A 174 -4.14 -26.07 2.28
CA LEU A 174 -3.85 -25.76 0.87
C LEU A 174 -2.52 -26.34 0.42
N THR A 175 -1.47 -26.24 1.26
CA THR A 175 -0.15 -26.80 0.95
C THR A 175 -0.21 -28.31 0.75
N LYS A 176 -1.08 -29.00 1.51
CA LYS A 176 -1.32 -30.45 1.34
C LYS A 176 -2.12 -30.76 0.08
N LYS A 177 -3.07 -29.89 -0.30
CA LYS A 177 -3.92 -30.04 -1.49
C LYS A 177 -3.19 -29.72 -2.79
N TYR A 178 -2.27 -28.77 -2.74
CA TYR A 178 -1.49 -28.24 -3.87
C TYR A 178 0.02 -28.27 -3.55
N PRO A 179 0.66 -29.44 -3.59
CA PRO A 179 2.07 -29.62 -3.22
C PRO A 179 3.06 -29.02 -4.23
#